data_AF-A0A7K3ZZ39-F1
#
_entry.id   AF-A0A7K3ZZ39-F1
#
_cell.length_a   1.000
_cell.length_b   1.000
_cell.length_c   1.000
_cell.angle_alpha   90.00
_cell.angle_beta   90.00
_cell.angle_gamma   90.00
#
_symmetry.space_group_name_H-M   'P 1'
#
loop_
_entity.id
_entity.type
_entity.pdbx_description
1 polymer ?
#
loop_
_entity_poly.entity_id
_entity_poly.type
_entity_poly.pdbx_seq_one_letter_code
_entity_poly.pdbx_strand_id
1 'polypeptide(L)'
;PEEDLQKAFGTTQALTIAEAIIKKGEISLTAEQRKQFTENKRRQVIEIIARNAINPQTKTPHPPGRIDQAMTEARVNIDPTKSTDELVKIAMKAIRPLIPIRFEEVEVAVKIPPAYAPKAYGEVAAFGKLNREAWQNNGAWIGVVQIPAGMQTDFYALINRLTKGEAETKLLKH
;
A
#
# COMPACT_ATOMS: atom_id res chain seq x y z
N PRO A 1 -24.57 6.36 39.76
CA PRO A 1 -24.31 6.14 38.31
C PRO A 1 -23.58 7.32 37.66
N GLU A 2 -24.16 8.53 37.62
CA GLU A 2 -23.47 9.71 37.04
C GLU A 2 -22.27 10.17 37.87
N GLU A 3 -22.37 10.20 39.20
CA GLU A 3 -21.23 10.51 40.07
C GLU A 3 -20.07 9.52 39.90
N ASP A 4 -20.36 8.25 39.68
CA ASP A 4 -19.35 7.21 39.49
C ASP A 4 -18.61 7.39 38.16
N LEU A 5 -19.35 7.72 37.09
CA LEU A 5 -18.79 8.06 35.79
C LEU A 5 -17.93 9.32 35.85
N GLN A 6 -18.41 10.35 36.54
CA GLN A 6 -17.67 11.61 36.72
C GLN A 6 -16.38 11.39 37.54
N LYS A 7 -16.42 10.57 38.60
CA LYS A 7 -15.23 10.21 39.40
C LYS A 7 -14.22 9.36 38.65
N ALA A 8 -14.68 8.42 37.82
CA ALA A 8 -13.81 7.48 37.11
C ALA A 8 -13.24 8.05 35.79
N PHE A 9 -14.04 8.80 35.04
CA PHE A 9 -13.70 9.26 33.68
C PHE A 9 -13.63 10.79 33.54
N GLY A 10 -14.02 11.56 34.57
CA GLY A 10 -14.01 13.03 34.52
C GLY A 10 -15.09 13.65 33.62
N THR A 11 -15.98 12.83 33.07
CA THR A 11 -17.08 13.24 32.19
C THR A 11 -18.24 12.26 32.32
N THR A 12 -19.46 12.72 32.04
CA THR A 12 -20.67 11.88 31.88
C THR A 12 -21.02 11.64 30.41
N GLN A 13 -20.27 12.20 29.46
CA GLN A 13 -20.53 12.02 28.03
C GLN A 13 -20.17 10.60 27.57
N ALA A 14 -21.19 9.82 27.22
CA ALA A 14 -21.05 8.41 26.86
C ALA A 14 -20.04 8.16 25.73
N LEU A 15 -19.97 9.02 24.70
CA LEU A 15 -19.03 8.86 23.58
C LEU A 15 -17.57 9.03 24.02
N THR A 16 -17.28 10.06 24.82
CA THR A 16 -15.92 10.30 25.35
C THR A 16 -15.47 9.18 26.28
N ILE A 17 -16.40 8.65 27.08
CA ILE A 17 -16.14 7.51 27.97
C ILE A 17 -15.88 6.24 27.15
N ALA A 18 -16.70 5.96 26.13
CA ALA A 18 -16.52 4.81 25.24
C ALA A 18 -15.16 4.86 24.52
N GLU A 19 -14.73 6.02 24.04
CA GLU A 19 -13.42 6.19 23.42
C GLU A 19 -12.27 5.89 24.41
N ALA A 20 -12.40 6.38 25.66
CA ALA A 20 -11.41 6.09 26.71
C ALA A 20 -11.36 4.59 27.05
N ILE A 21 -12.51 3.91 27.12
CA ILE A 21 -12.61 2.47 27.36
C ILE A 21 -11.99 1.68 26.21
N ILE A 22 -12.26 2.03 24.95
CA ILE A 22 -11.70 1.32 23.80
C ILE A 22 -10.19 1.52 23.71
N LYS A 23 -9.68 2.71 24.02
CA LYS A 23 -8.24 3.02 23.96
C LYS A 23 -7.43 2.43 25.12
N LYS A 24 -8.02 2.32 26.31
CA LYS A 24 -7.30 1.91 27.54
C LYS A 24 -7.73 0.54 28.08
N GLY A 25 -8.87 0.03 27.66
CA GLY A 25 -9.41 -1.26 28.06
C GLY A 25 -8.88 -2.40 27.20
N GLU A 26 -9.02 -3.61 27.71
CA GLU A 26 -8.69 -4.83 26.97
C GLU A 26 -9.92 -5.27 26.16
N ILE A 27 -9.74 -5.42 24.85
CA ILE A 27 -10.78 -5.97 23.97
C ILE A 27 -10.72 -7.50 24.10
N SER A 28 -11.66 -8.06 24.85
CA SER A 28 -11.85 -9.51 24.94
C SER A 28 -12.46 -10.05 23.64
N LEU A 29 -11.61 -10.40 22.69
CA LEU A 29 -12.01 -11.11 21.48
C LEU A 29 -12.13 -12.61 21.75
N THR A 30 -13.08 -13.27 21.09
CA THR A 30 -13.08 -14.74 21.06
C THR A 30 -11.84 -15.25 20.29
N ALA A 31 -11.44 -16.49 20.53
CA ALA A 31 -10.30 -17.09 19.82
C ALA A 31 -10.48 -17.07 18.29
N GLU A 32 -11.71 -17.29 17.83
CA GLU A 32 -12.06 -17.26 16.40
C GLU A 32 -11.95 -15.85 15.81
N GLN A 33 -12.51 -14.84 16.48
CA GLN A 33 -12.39 -13.44 16.05
C GLN A 33 -10.93 -13.01 16.01
N ARG A 34 -10.14 -13.31 17.06
CA ARG A 34 -8.72 -12.98 17.11
C ARG A 34 -7.95 -13.61 15.94
N LYS A 35 -8.22 -14.87 15.61
CA LYS A 35 -7.62 -15.57 14.47
C LYS A 35 -7.97 -14.87 13.16
N GLN A 36 -9.24 -14.58 12.93
CA GLN A 36 -9.70 -13.91 11.71
C GLN A 36 -9.09 -12.51 11.53
N PHE A 37 -9.03 -11.71 12.60
CA PHE A 37 -8.36 -10.40 12.56
C PHE A 37 -6.88 -10.53 12.23
N THR A 38 -6.19 -11.51 12.83
CA THR A 38 -4.77 -11.75 12.60
C THR A 38 -4.51 -12.16 11.15
N GLU A 39 -5.31 -13.07 10.59
CA GLU A 39 -5.20 -13.53 9.20
C GLU A 39 -5.47 -12.39 8.21
N ASN A 40 -6.52 -11.61 8.43
CA ASN A 40 -6.84 -10.45 7.59
C ASN A 40 -5.70 -9.44 7.59
N LYS A 41 -5.15 -9.14 8.77
CA LYS A 41 -4.06 -8.17 8.91
C LYS A 41 -2.76 -8.69 8.33
N ARG A 42 -2.48 -9.99 8.46
CA ARG A 42 -1.37 -10.66 7.77
C ARG A 42 -1.49 -10.50 6.26
N ARG A 43 -2.67 -10.74 5.69
CA ARG A 43 -2.92 -10.59 4.25
C ARG A 43 -2.67 -9.15 3.79
N GLN A 44 -3.14 -8.16 4.54
CA GLN A 44 -2.87 -6.75 4.24
C GLN A 44 -1.37 -6.43 4.24
N VAL A 45 -0.61 -6.91 5.23
CA VAL A 45 0.85 -6.72 5.29
C VAL A 45 1.53 -7.34 4.06
N ILE A 46 1.14 -8.55 3.67
CA ILE A 46 1.67 -9.23 2.48
C ILE A 46 1.39 -8.42 1.22
N GLU A 47 0.14 -7.96 1.03
CA GLU A 47 -0.27 -7.16 -0.13
C GLU A 47 0.51 -5.84 -0.22
N ILE A 48 0.69 -5.15 0.90
CA ILE A 48 1.47 -3.90 0.95
C ILE A 48 2.93 -4.15 0.61
N ILE A 49 3.55 -5.19 1.15
CA ILE A 49 4.94 -5.52 0.82
C ILE A 49 5.06 -5.88 -0.66
N ALA A 50 4.15 -6.69 -1.21
CA ALA A 50 4.18 -7.11 -2.62
C ALA A 50 4.07 -5.93 -3.59
N ARG A 51 3.22 -4.94 -3.27
CA ARG A 51 3.05 -3.74 -4.11
C ARG A 51 4.23 -2.79 -4.05
N ASN A 52 4.88 -2.68 -2.89
CA ASN A 52 5.90 -1.65 -2.67
C ASN A 52 7.35 -2.16 -2.79
N ALA A 53 7.58 -3.46 -2.69
CA ALA A 53 8.91 -4.04 -2.65
C ALA A 53 9.26 -4.85 -3.90
N ILE A 54 10.55 -4.84 -4.24
CA ILE A 54 11.08 -5.63 -5.36
C ILE A 54 12.29 -6.45 -4.92
N ASN A 55 12.63 -7.45 -5.74
CA ASN A 55 13.92 -8.08 -5.69
C ASN A 55 14.98 -7.15 -6.35
N PRO A 56 15.99 -6.66 -5.61
CA PRO A 56 17.02 -5.78 -6.17
C PRO A 56 17.88 -6.45 -7.27
N GLN A 57 17.93 -7.79 -7.32
CA GLN A 57 18.72 -8.54 -8.30
C GLN A 57 18.02 -8.60 -9.66
N THR A 58 16.71 -8.87 -9.67
CA THR A 58 15.91 -9.02 -10.90
C THR A 58 15.14 -7.76 -11.27
N LYS A 59 15.02 -6.80 -10.34
CA LYS A 59 14.20 -5.58 -10.44
C LYS A 59 12.71 -5.86 -10.67
N THR A 60 12.23 -7.00 -10.19
CA THR A 60 10.82 -7.41 -10.31
C THR A 60 10.17 -7.53 -8.93
N PRO A 61 8.85 -7.29 -8.81
CA PRO A 61 8.11 -7.58 -7.59
C PRO A 61 8.19 -9.05 -7.21
N HIS A 62 8.09 -9.32 -5.91
CA HIS A 62 7.86 -10.67 -5.40
C HIS A 62 6.36 -10.98 -5.39
N PRO A 63 5.92 -12.16 -5.84
CA PRO A 63 4.53 -12.57 -5.72
C PRO A 63 4.08 -12.60 -4.24
N PRO A 64 2.81 -12.30 -3.92
CA PRO A 64 2.29 -12.34 -2.55
C PRO A 64 2.58 -13.65 -1.81
N GLY A 65 2.41 -14.80 -2.48
CA GLY A 65 2.69 -16.11 -1.90
C GLY A 65 4.16 -16.30 -1.49
N ARG A 66 5.11 -15.68 -2.22
CA ARG A 66 6.54 -15.74 -1.88
C ARG A 66 6.85 -14.98 -0.59
N ILE A 67 6.18 -13.84 -0.39
CA ILE A 67 6.29 -13.01 0.82
C ILE A 67 5.65 -13.73 2.00
N ASP A 68 4.48 -14.34 1.83
CA ASP A 68 3.82 -15.11 2.90
C ASP A 68 4.67 -16.29 3.36
N GLN A 69 5.27 -17.02 2.41
CA GLN A 69 6.21 -18.09 2.73
C GLN A 69 7.41 -17.56 3.53
N ALA A 70 8.03 -16.46 3.10
CA ALA A 70 9.15 -15.86 3.82
C ALA A 70 8.75 -15.38 5.23
N MET A 71 7.55 -14.81 5.40
CA MET A 71 7.02 -14.41 6.70
C MET A 71 6.75 -15.62 7.61
N THR A 72 6.34 -16.75 7.04
CA THR A 72 6.13 -18.01 7.77
C THR A 72 7.45 -18.61 8.23
N GLU A 73 8.44 -18.68 7.34
CA GLU A 73 9.80 -19.16 7.64
C GLU A 73 10.48 -18.29 8.71
N ALA A 74 10.33 -16.96 8.64
CA ALA A 74 10.82 -16.02 9.63
C ALA A 74 9.98 -15.99 10.93
N ARG A 75 8.92 -16.80 11.02
CA ARG A 75 7.99 -16.87 12.18
C ARG A 75 7.47 -15.49 12.60
N VAL A 76 7.10 -14.66 11.63
CA VAL A 76 6.58 -13.31 11.89
C VAL A 76 5.24 -13.42 12.62
N ASN A 77 5.21 -12.91 13.86
CA ASN A 77 3.98 -12.77 14.64
C ASN A 77 3.26 -11.48 14.26
N ILE A 78 1.95 -11.59 13.98
CA ILE A 78 1.09 -10.45 13.64
C ILE A 78 0.28 -10.08 14.87
N ASP A 79 0.60 -8.93 15.46
CA ASP A 79 -0.15 -8.36 16.58
C ASP A 79 -1.33 -7.53 16.05
N PRO A 80 -2.59 -7.89 16.36
CA PRO A 80 -3.76 -7.14 15.92
C PRO A 80 -3.80 -5.68 16.37
N THR A 81 -3.15 -5.36 17.50
CA THR A 81 -3.16 -4.03 18.10
C THR A 81 -2.26 -3.03 17.39
N LYS A 82 -1.21 -3.52 16.70
CA LYS A 82 -0.25 -2.68 15.97
C LYS A 82 -0.84 -2.15 14.67
N SER A 83 -0.35 -1.01 14.20
CA SER A 83 -0.74 -0.50 12.88
C SER A 83 -0.17 -1.37 11.76
N THR A 84 -0.82 -1.36 10.60
CA THR A 84 -0.36 -2.13 9.44
C THR A 84 1.04 -1.68 9.00
N ASP A 85 1.34 -0.38 9.03
CA ASP A 85 2.65 0.17 8.68
C ASP A 85 3.77 -0.31 9.61
N GLU A 86 3.48 -0.41 10.92
CA GLU A 86 4.44 -0.95 11.88
C GLU A 86 4.71 -2.43 11.61
N LEU A 87 3.65 -3.20 11.38
CA LEU A 87 3.76 -4.62 11.04
C LEU A 87 4.53 -4.86 9.73
N VAL A 88 4.35 -4.00 8.73
CA VAL A 88 5.11 -4.03 7.47
C VAL A 88 6.61 -3.84 7.74
N LYS A 89 6.99 -2.86 8.58
CA LYS A 89 8.41 -2.64 8.95
C LYS A 89 9.00 -3.84 9.68
N ILE A 90 8.25 -4.42 10.62
CA ILE A 90 8.66 -5.62 11.37
C ILE A 90 8.85 -6.81 10.42
N ALA A 91 7.87 -7.08 9.56
CA ALA A 91 7.91 -8.16 8.59
C ALA A 91 9.09 -8.00 7.63
N MET A 92 9.29 -6.80 7.06
CA MET A 92 10.42 -6.50 6.18
C MET A 92 11.77 -6.76 6.85
N LYS A 93 11.94 -6.36 8.12
CA LYS A 93 13.18 -6.63 8.87
C LYS A 93 13.41 -8.14 9.05
N ALA A 94 12.35 -8.90 9.28
CA ALA A 94 12.41 -10.33 9.53
C ALA A 94 12.68 -11.16 8.25
N ILE A 95 12.13 -10.76 7.09
CA ILE A 95 12.25 -11.52 5.84
C ILE A 95 13.50 -11.15 5.02
N ARG A 96 14.10 -9.97 5.23
CA ARG A 96 15.33 -9.51 4.54
C ARG A 96 16.51 -10.52 4.57
N PRO A 97 16.77 -11.23 5.67
CA PRO A 97 17.82 -12.26 5.70
C PRO A 97 17.50 -13.50 4.86
N LEU A 98 16.22 -13.76 4.57
CA LEU A 98 15.77 -14.94 3.83
C LEU A 98 15.64 -14.66 2.32
N ILE A 99 15.23 -13.44 1.95
CA ILE A 99 15.05 -13.04 0.56
C ILE A 99 15.63 -11.66 0.29
N PRO A 100 16.26 -11.44 -0.89
CA PRO A 100 16.65 -10.12 -1.33
C PRO A 100 15.39 -9.30 -1.62
N ILE A 101 15.13 -8.31 -0.77
CA ILE A 101 13.94 -7.46 -0.87
C ILE A 101 14.23 -6.05 -0.37
N ARG A 102 13.77 -5.05 -1.11
CA ARG A 102 13.80 -3.64 -0.69
C ARG A 102 12.57 -2.90 -1.19
N PHE A 103 12.17 -1.86 -0.46
CA PHE A 103 11.23 -0.89 -1.00
C PHE A 103 11.92 -0.04 -2.04
N GLU A 104 11.23 0.20 -3.14
CA GLU A 104 11.74 0.98 -4.25
C GLU A 104 10.57 1.67 -4.95
N GLU A 105 10.79 2.91 -5.32
CA GLU A 105 9.90 3.69 -6.17
C GLU A 105 10.59 3.94 -7.49
N VAL A 106 9.82 3.99 -8.57
CA VAL A 106 10.32 4.27 -9.91
C VAL A 106 9.55 5.41 -10.53
N GLU A 107 10.22 6.19 -11.37
CA GLU A 107 9.59 7.20 -12.19
C GLU A 107 9.35 6.65 -13.60
N VAL A 108 8.12 6.75 -14.08
CA VAL A 108 7.74 6.34 -15.43
C VAL A 108 7.27 7.57 -16.19
N ALA A 109 7.98 7.90 -17.27
CA ALA A 109 7.50 8.86 -18.25
C ALA A 109 6.46 8.19 -19.15
N VAL A 110 5.33 8.85 -19.35
CA VAL A 110 4.21 8.38 -20.16
C VAL A 110 3.85 9.49 -21.15
N LYS A 111 3.71 9.12 -22.42
CA LYS A 111 3.21 10.01 -23.47
C LYS A 111 1.93 9.40 -24.04
N ILE A 112 0.84 10.12 -23.88
CA ILE A 112 -0.50 9.72 -24.30
C ILE A 112 -0.89 10.51 -25.54
N PRO A 113 -1.28 9.86 -26.66
CA PRO A 113 -1.73 10.54 -27.85
C PRO A 113 -2.99 11.40 -27.62
N PRO A 114 -3.22 12.43 -28.45
CA PRO A 114 -4.33 13.37 -28.26
C PRO A 114 -5.71 12.72 -28.19
N ALA A 115 -5.91 11.63 -28.94
CA ALA A 115 -7.16 10.89 -28.99
C ALA A 115 -7.59 10.30 -27.62
N TYR A 116 -6.64 10.05 -26.73
CA TYR A 116 -6.87 9.40 -25.43
C TYR A 116 -6.58 10.31 -24.24
N ALA A 117 -5.74 11.34 -24.42
CA ALA A 117 -5.21 12.16 -23.33
C ALA A 117 -6.30 12.74 -22.39
N PRO A 118 -7.41 13.36 -22.88
CA PRO A 118 -8.43 13.93 -22.00
C PRO A 118 -9.16 12.90 -21.11
N LYS A 119 -9.24 11.64 -21.55
CA LYS A 119 -9.91 10.58 -20.79
C LYS A 119 -8.93 9.83 -19.87
N ALA A 120 -7.68 9.68 -20.32
CA ALA A 120 -6.68 8.87 -19.63
C ALA A 120 -5.93 9.63 -18.53
N TYR A 121 -5.76 10.97 -18.65
CA TYR A 121 -4.89 11.72 -17.73
C TYR A 121 -5.30 11.56 -16.27
N GLY A 122 -6.61 11.58 -15.97
CA GLY A 122 -7.10 11.53 -14.60
C GLY A 122 -6.77 10.20 -13.90
N GLU A 123 -6.99 9.08 -14.59
CA GLU A 123 -6.65 7.75 -14.07
C GLU A 123 -5.13 7.57 -13.93
N VAL A 124 -4.35 8.06 -14.89
CA VAL A 124 -2.88 7.95 -14.87
C VAL A 124 -2.26 8.81 -13.77
N ALA A 125 -2.74 10.04 -13.60
CA ALA A 125 -2.27 10.96 -12.56
C ALA A 125 -2.67 10.51 -11.15
N ALA A 126 -3.80 9.81 -11.00
CA ALA A 126 -4.26 9.28 -9.72
C ALA A 126 -3.61 7.95 -9.31
N PHE A 127 -2.93 7.24 -10.22
CA PHE A 127 -2.32 5.94 -9.92
C PHE A 127 -1.11 6.05 -8.97
N GLY A 128 -0.37 7.16 -9.06
CA GLY A 128 0.81 7.42 -8.25
C GLY A 128 0.99 8.91 -8.01
N LYS A 129 2.23 9.31 -7.68
CA LYS A 129 2.55 10.72 -7.51
C LYS A 129 2.98 11.32 -8.85
N LEU A 130 2.19 12.25 -9.37
CA LEU A 130 2.55 13.00 -10.58
C LEU A 130 3.66 14.02 -10.26
N ASN A 131 4.86 13.82 -10.80
CA ASN A 131 6.02 14.68 -10.55
C ASN A 131 6.12 15.83 -11.56
N ARG A 132 5.82 15.56 -12.83
CA ARG A 132 5.84 16.55 -13.93
C ARG A 132 4.78 16.22 -14.95
N GLU A 133 4.20 17.23 -15.57
CA GLU A 133 3.31 17.06 -16.72
C GLU A 133 3.41 18.22 -17.71
N ALA A 134 3.08 17.95 -18.96
CA ALA A 134 2.99 18.94 -20.02
C ALA A 134 2.00 18.50 -21.11
N TRP A 135 1.05 19.38 -21.43
CA TRP A 135 0.27 19.29 -22.65
C TRP A 135 1.09 19.80 -23.83
N GLN A 136 1.07 19.05 -24.92
CA GLN A 136 1.78 19.37 -26.14
C GLN A 136 0.85 20.14 -27.09
N ASN A 137 1.44 20.94 -27.99
CA ASN A 137 0.68 21.74 -28.96
C ASN A 137 -0.21 20.91 -29.89
N ASN A 138 0.13 19.62 -30.09
CA ASN A 138 -0.67 18.68 -30.88
C ASN A 138 -1.80 18.01 -30.07
N GLY A 139 -2.01 18.38 -28.81
CA GLY A 139 -3.00 17.80 -27.90
C GLY A 139 -2.56 16.54 -27.16
N ALA A 140 -1.31 16.07 -27.36
CA ALA A 140 -0.78 14.95 -26.60
C ALA A 140 -0.47 15.38 -25.16
N TRP A 141 -0.50 14.43 -24.23
CA TRP A 141 -0.10 14.67 -22.85
C TRP A 141 1.14 13.86 -22.51
N ILE A 142 2.10 14.49 -21.82
CA ILE A 142 3.30 13.83 -21.31
C ILE A 142 3.32 14.03 -19.79
N GLY A 143 3.50 12.95 -19.05
CA GLY A 143 3.61 12.99 -17.59
C GLY A 143 4.73 12.09 -17.08
N VAL A 144 5.31 12.44 -15.93
CA VAL A 144 6.23 11.60 -15.16
C VAL A 144 5.52 11.23 -13.87
N VAL A 145 5.20 9.95 -13.72
CA VAL A 145 4.51 9.41 -12.54
C VAL A 145 5.47 8.56 -11.73
N GLN A 146 5.62 8.90 -10.46
CA GLN A 146 6.34 8.13 -9.47
C GLN A 146 5.38 7.10 -8.85
N ILE A 147 5.75 5.83 -8.98
CA ILE A 147 4.95 4.69 -8.51
C ILE A 147 5.83 3.74 -7.68
N PRO A 148 5.22 2.96 -6.77
CA PRO A 148 5.92 1.84 -6.16
C PRO A 148 6.38 0.85 -7.23
N ALA A 149 7.62 0.40 -7.15
CA ALA A 149 8.24 -0.44 -8.18
C ALA A 149 7.51 -1.78 -8.37
N GLY A 150 6.84 -2.30 -7.33
CA GLY A 150 6.03 -3.51 -7.43
C GLY A 150 4.71 -3.34 -8.19
N MET A 151 4.26 -2.10 -8.43
CA MET A 151 3.04 -1.79 -9.19
C MET A 151 3.32 -1.47 -10.67
N GLN A 152 4.56 -1.65 -11.12
CA GLN A 152 4.96 -1.31 -12.49
C GLN A 152 4.13 -2.06 -13.55
N THR A 153 3.90 -3.36 -13.36
CA THR A 153 3.09 -4.17 -14.29
C THR A 153 1.64 -3.69 -14.35
N ASP A 154 1.04 -3.38 -13.21
CA ASP A 154 -0.34 -2.87 -13.12
C ASP A 154 -0.46 -1.50 -13.79
N PHE A 155 0.55 -0.65 -13.63
CA PHE A 155 0.59 0.66 -14.28
C PHE A 155 0.65 0.55 -15.81
N TYR A 156 1.49 -0.35 -16.34
CA TYR A 156 1.54 -0.60 -17.78
C TYR A 156 0.24 -1.19 -18.31
N ALA A 157 -0.40 -2.10 -17.58
CA ALA A 157 -1.70 -2.64 -17.93
C ALA A 157 -2.78 -1.55 -17.97
N LEU A 158 -2.78 -0.63 -17.01
CA LEU A 158 -3.67 0.53 -16.96
C LEU A 158 -3.50 1.41 -18.22
N ILE A 159 -2.27 1.80 -18.52
CA ILE A 159 -1.97 2.65 -19.68
C ILE A 159 -2.41 1.97 -20.97
N ASN A 160 -2.09 0.69 -21.15
CA ASN A 160 -2.49 -0.07 -22.32
C ASN A 160 -4.01 -0.14 -22.47
N ARG A 161 -4.75 -0.35 -21.38
CA ARG A 161 -6.22 -0.36 -21.37
C ARG A 161 -6.80 0.99 -21.82
N LEU A 162 -6.25 2.09 -21.31
CA LEU A 162 -6.76 3.44 -21.57
C LEU A 162 -6.46 3.93 -22.99
N THR A 163 -5.35 3.48 -23.57
CA THR A 163 -4.81 4.00 -24.83
C THR A 163 -4.82 2.98 -25.96
N LYS A 164 -5.38 1.79 -25.72
CA LYS A 164 -5.36 0.64 -26.65
C LYS A 164 -3.94 0.27 -27.12
N GLY A 165 -2.94 0.53 -26.28
CA GLY A 165 -1.52 0.28 -26.57
C GLY A 165 -0.84 1.37 -27.39
N GLU A 166 -1.48 2.51 -27.64
CA GLU A 166 -0.89 3.61 -28.43
C GLU A 166 -0.04 4.58 -27.59
N ALA A 167 -0.02 4.44 -26.26
CA ALA A 167 0.86 5.24 -25.41
C ALA A 167 2.31 4.77 -25.45
N GLU A 168 3.23 5.72 -25.38
CA GLU A 168 4.65 5.45 -25.19
C GLU A 168 4.98 5.56 -23.70
N THR A 169 5.71 4.58 -23.15
CA THR A 169 6.20 4.62 -21.76
C THR A 169 7.71 4.44 -21.72
N LYS A 170 8.36 5.12 -20.77
CA LYS A 170 9.80 5.00 -20.54
C LYS A 170 10.08 5.03 -19.05
N LEU A 171 10.69 3.96 -18.54
CA LEU A 171 11.21 3.93 -17.18
C LEU A 171 12.40 4.90 -17.09
N LEU A 172 12.29 5.90 -16.22
CA LEU A 172 13.38 6.81 -15.91
C LEU A 172 14.25 6.14 -14.84
N LYS A 173 15.52 5.92 -15.17
CA LYS A 173 16.50 5.43 -14.21
C LYS A 173 17.06 6.62 -13.46
N HIS A 174 17.12 6.52 -12.13
CA HIS A 174 18.08 7.27 -11.33
C HIS A 174 19.47 6.65 -11.50
#